data_AF-A0AA43P880-F1
#
_entry.id   AF-A0AA43P880-F1
#
_cell.length_a   1.000
_cell.length_b   1.000
_cell.length_c   1.000
_cell.angle_alpha   90.00
_cell.angle_beta   90.00
_cell.angle_gamma   90.00
#
_symmetry.space_group_name_H-M   'P 1'
#
loop_
_entity.id
_entity.type
_entity.pdbx_description
1 polymer ?
#
loop_
_entity_poly.entity_id
_entity_poly.type
_entity_poly.pdbx_seq_one_letter_code
_entity_poly.pdbx_strand_id
1 'polypeptide(L)' 'MTARYLSLKEVTKRLGVTNAAAYRLPEPDALIESTHGWKPETIDAWNKACPGRGVVGGSSSPRKHKTE' A
#
# COMPACT_ATOMS: atom_id res chain seq x y z
N MET A 1 -18.94 10.65 0.09
CA MET A 1 -17.56 10.42 0.60
C MET A 1 -16.59 10.40 -0.57
N THR A 2 -15.48 11.13 -0.49
CA THR A 2 -14.42 11.15 -1.50
C THR A 2 -13.34 10.14 -1.13
N ALA A 3 -13.06 9.17 -2.01
CA ALA A 3 -11.95 8.23 -1.80
C ALA A 3 -10.62 8.92 -2.12
N ARG A 4 -9.67 8.90 -1.18
CA ARG A 4 -8.34 9.50 -1.36
C ARG A 4 -7.29 8.41 -1.53
N TYR A 5 -6.60 8.46 -2.66
CA TYR A 5 -5.53 7.55 -3.01
C TYR A 5 -4.19 8.28 -2.94
N LEU A 6 -3.17 7.56 -2.51
CA LEU A 6 -1.78 7.98 -2.49
C LEU A 6 -1.13 7.59 -3.81
N SER A 7 -0.47 8.56 -4.42
CA SER A 7 0.45 8.30 -5.53
C SER A 7 1.75 7.66 -5.04
N LEU A 8 2.54 7.10 -5.96
CA LEU A 8 3.85 6.52 -5.66
C LEU A 8 4.78 7.48 -4.90
N LYS A 9 4.69 8.79 -5.17
CA LYS A 9 5.44 9.85 -4.46
C LYS A 9 4.96 10.08 -3.02
N GLU A 10 3.68 9.90 -2.75
CA GLU A 10 3.15 9.99 -1.39
C GLU A 10 3.48 8.72 -0.60
N VAL A 11 3.49 7.56 -1.27
CA VAL A 11 3.93 6.30 -0.67
C VAL A 11 5.40 6.36 -0.27
N THR A 12 6.31 6.86 -1.13
CA THR A 12 7.73 7.06 -0.75
C THR A 12 7.88 7.95 0.47
N LYS A 13 7.20 9.10 0.47
CA LYS A 13 7.25 10.05 1.59
C LYS A 13 6.72 9.44 2.89
N ARG A 14 5.66 8.63 2.81
CA ARG A 14 5.04 7.96 3.96
C ARG A 14 5.92 6.85 4.53
N LEU A 15 6.62 6.11 3.68
CA LEU A 15 7.56 5.07 4.08
C LEU A 15 8.93 5.61 4.48
N GLY A 16 9.23 6.88 4.21
CA GLY A 16 10.54 7.49 4.46
C GLY A 16 11.64 6.93 3.54
N VAL A 17 11.28 6.41 2.36
CA VAL A 17 12.21 5.80 1.41
C VAL A 17 12.36 6.65 0.16
N THR A 18 13.55 6.67 -0.43
CA THR A 18 13.84 7.42 -1.66
C THR A 18 13.11 6.85 -2.88
N ASN A 19 12.91 5.52 -2.93
CA ASN A 19 12.23 4.86 -4.03
C ASN A 19 11.35 3.70 -3.51
N ALA A 20 10.04 3.90 -3.49
CA ALA A 20 9.07 2.91 -3.05
C ALA A 20 8.83 1.85 -4.13
N ALA A 21 9.03 2.18 -5.42
CA ALA A 21 8.91 1.24 -6.53
C ALA A 21 10.02 0.17 -6.52
N ALA A 22 11.13 0.42 -5.82
CA ALA A 22 12.18 -0.58 -5.60
C ALA A 22 11.72 -1.69 -4.62
N TYR A 23 10.68 -1.43 -3.84
CA TYR A 23 10.09 -2.43 -2.96
C TYR A 23 8.98 -3.17 -3.66
N ARG A 24 8.70 -4.38 -3.18
CA ARG A 24 7.57 -5.20 -3.62
C ARG A 24 6.28 -4.65 -2.98
N LEU A 25 5.86 -3.48 -3.47
CA LEU A 25 4.63 -2.81 -3.07
C LEU A 25 3.41 -3.73 -3.30
N PRO A 26 2.34 -3.55 -2.51
CA PRO A 26 1.10 -4.28 -2.72
C PRO A 26 0.45 -3.85 -4.04
N GLU A 27 -0.54 -4.61 -4.47
CA GLU A 27 -1.33 -4.29 -5.67
C GLU A 27 -1.98 -2.90 -5.54
N PRO A 28 -1.94 -2.08 -6.61
CA PRO A 28 -2.56 -0.76 -6.60
C PRO A 28 -4.08 -0.85 -6.48
N ASP A 29 -4.65 -0.16 -5.49
CA ASP A 29 -6.11 -0.02 -5.31
C ASP A 29 -6.79 0.75 -6.45
N ALA A 30 -6.04 1.61 -7.12
CA ALA A 30 -6.50 2.38 -8.27
C ALA A 30 -5.42 2.47 -9.34
N LEU A 31 -5.80 2.22 -10.59
CA LEU A 31 -4.95 2.39 -11.76
C LEU A 31 -5.49 3.58 -12.57
N ILE A 32 -4.69 4.64 -12.68
CA ILE A 32 -5.01 5.84 -13.45
C ILE A 32 -4.06 5.88 -14.65
N GLU A 33 -4.46 5.23 -15.74
CA GLU A 33 -3.65 4.98 -16.95
C GLU A 33 -2.27 4.36 -16.65
N SER A 34 -1.26 5.18 -16.34
CA SER A 34 0.10 4.76 -15.96
C SER A 34 0.41 4.97 -14.47
N THR A 35 -0.45 5.67 -13.75
CA THR A 35 -0.24 6.02 -12.35
C THR A 35 -0.91 5.00 -11.43
N HIS A 36 -0.10 4.40 -10.56
CA HIS A 36 -0.56 3.53 -9.50
C HIS A 36 -0.99 4.35 -8.27
N GLY A 37 -2.19 4.10 -7.79
CA GLY A 37 -2.79 4.69 -6.60
C GLY A 37 -3.04 3.63 -5.54
N TRP A 38 -2.63 3.91 -4.30
CA TRP A 38 -2.87 3.04 -3.14
C TRP A 38 -3.69 3.75 -2.09
N LYS A 39 -4.51 3.02 -1.36
CA LYS A 39 -5.13 3.59 -0.16
C LYS A 39 -4.08 3.75 0.94
N PRO A 40 -4.21 4.79 1.79
CA PRO A 40 -3.35 4.95 2.95
C PRO A 40 -3.42 3.73 3.89
N GLU A 41 -4.59 3.09 3.99
CA GLU A 41 -4.80 1.88 4.77
C GLU A 41 -4.04 0.68 4.21
N THR A 42 -4.04 0.48 2.88
CA THR A 42 -3.30 -0.60 2.21
C THR A 42 -1.80 -0.49 2.46
N ILE A 43 -1.24 0.71 2.35
CA ILE A 43 0.19 0.96 2.60
C ILE A 43 0.54 0.79 4.09
N ASP A 44 -0.33 1.24 5.00
CA ASP A 44 -0.11 1.08 6.44
C ASP A 44 -0.14 -0.39 6.87
N ALA A 45 -1.13 -1.14 6.37
CA ALA A 45 -1.24 -2.58 6.60
C ALA A 45 -0.04 -3.33 6.02
N TRP A 46 0.37 -3.00 4.80
CA TRP A 46 1.57 -3.57 4.17
C TRP A 46 2.83 -3.28 4.98
N ASN A 47 3.01 -2.03 5.44
CA ASN A 47 4.18 -1.63 6.24
C ASN A 47 4.22 -2.36 7.59
N LYS A 48 3.07 -2.52 8.26
CA LYS A 48 2.94 -3.32 9.50
C LYS A 48 3.16 -4.82 9.27
N ALA A 49 2.69 -5.33 8.12
CA ALA A 49 2.85 -6.72 7.70
C ALA A 49 4.22 -7.02 7.09
N CYS A 50 5.16 -6.07 7.11
CA CYS A 50 6.57 -6.31 6.77
C CYS A 50 7.43 -6.46 8.04
N PRO A 51 7.28 -7.55 8.84
CA PRO A 51 8.29 -7.91 9.81
C PRO A 51 9.46 -8.54 9.04
N GLY A 52 10.55 -7.78 8.85
CA GLY A 52 11.87 -8.24 8.42
C GLY A 52 11.96 -9.43 7.43
N ARG A 53 12.27 -9.13 6.16
CA ARG A 53 12.64 -10.06 5.06
C ARG A 53 11.51 -10.96 4.52
N GLY A 54 11.09 -10.63 3.29
CA GLY A 54 10.64 -11.64 2.33
C GLY A 54 9.14 -11.85 2.24
N VAL A 55 8.44 -10.92 1.59
CA VAL A 55 7.10 -11.20 1.04
C VAL A 55 7.28 -12.06 -0.23
N VAL A 56 7.44 -13.36 -0.04
CA VAL A 56 7.10 -14.37 -1.05
C VAL A 56 5.62 -14.67 -0.90
N GLY A 57 4.85 -14.28 -1.91
CA GLY A 57 3.57 -14.90 -2.29
C GLY A 57 2.50 -15.04 -1.21
N GLY A 58 1.49 -14.18 -1.29
CA GLY A 58 0.13 -14.59 -0.94
C GLY A 58 -0.42 -14.01 0.37
N SER A 59 -1.43 -13.16 0.20
CA SER A 59 -2.65 -13.22 0.99
C SER A 59 -2.50 -13.09 2.51
N SER A 60 -2.48 -11.85 2.99
CA SER A 60 -3.07 -11.53 4.29
C SER A 60 -4.05 -10.38 4.10
N SER A 61 -5.22 -10.73 3.58
CA SER A 61 -6.41 -9.90 3.69
C SER A 61 -6.60 -9.50 5.15
N PRO A 62 -6.56 -8.21 5.51
CA PRO A 62 -6.95 -7.81 6.84
C PRO A 62 -8.47 -7.94 6.92
N ARG A 63 -8.95 -9.07 7.45
CA ARG A 63 -10.25 -9.09 8.13
C ARG A 63 -10.15 -8.03 9.23
N LYS A 64 -10.70 -6.82 9.02
CA LYS A 64 -11.47 -6.00 9.98
C LYS A 64 -11.91 -4.68 9.31
N HIS A 65 -13.14 -4.63 8.81
CA HIS A 65 -14.01 -3.49 9.08
C HIS A 65 -15.24 -4.05 9.77
N LYS A 66 -15.26 -3.91 11.09
CA LYS A 66 -16.48 -3.96 11.88
C LYS A 66 -17.08 -2.56 11.73
N THR A 67 -18.18 -2.44 11.00
CA THR A 67 -19.04 -1.25 11.03
C THR A 67 -20.43 -1.76 11.37
N GLU A 68 -20.75 -1.73 12.66
CA GLU A 68 -22.08 -1.47 13.19
C GLU A 68 -21.94 -0.24 14.08
#